data_AF-A0AAV1QF85-F1
#
_entry.id   AF-A0AAV1QF85-F1
#
_cell.length_a   1.000
_cell.length_b   1.000
_cell.length_c   1.000
_cell.angle_alpha   90.00
_cell.angle_beta   90.00
_cell.angle_gamma   90.00
#
_symmetry.space_group_name_H-M   'P 1'
#
loop_
_entity.id
_entity.type
_entity.pdbx_description
1 polymer ?
#
loop_
_entity_poly.entity_id
_entity_poly.type
_entity_poly.pdbx_seq_one_letter_code
_entity_poly.pdbx_strand_id
1 'polypeptide(L)'
;MKAADEPAYLSVGTDVSAKYRGAFCEAKIKTVKRMVKVKVNLKGDSTSQVVQDDQVKGPLRVGSTVEVKTNEGLSSEAVISKLTDASLYTV
;
A
#
# COMPACT_ATOMS: atom_id res chain seq x y z
N MET A 1 -13.21 2.36 23.03
CA MET A 1 -13.72 1.56 21.88
C MET A 1 -12.58 1.45 20.89
N LYS A 2 -12.09 0.23 20.61
CA LYS A 2 -10.92 -0.01 19.75
C LYS A 2 -11.26 0.39 18.31
N ALA A 3 -10.79 1.55 17.86
CA ALA A 3 -10.69 1.90 16.44
C ALA A 3 -9.29 1.53 15.94
N ALA A 4 -8.92 0.26 16.11
CA ALA A 4 -7.65 -0.27 15.66
C ALA A 4 -7.92 -1.23 14.51
N ASP A 5 -7.40 -0.88 13.33
CA ASP A 5 -6.87 -1.88 12.40
C ASP A 5 -7.89 -2.78 11.68
N GLU A 6 -9.05 -2.25 11.26
CA GLU A 6 -9.75 -2.86 10.13
C GLU A 6 -9.05 -2.36 8.85
N PRO A 7 -8.31 -3.21 8.14
CA PRO A 7 -7.57 -2.70 7.01
C PRO A 7 -8.61 -2.45 5.92
N ALA A 8 -8.48 -1.31 5.21
CA ALA A 8 -9.47 -0.82 4.26
C ALA A 8 -9.52 -1.67 2.98
N TYR A 9 -9.71 -2.98 3.12
CA TYR A 9 -9.88 -3.92 2.03
C TYR A 9 -11.27 -4.51 2.03
N LEU A 10 -11.77 -4.72 0.82
CA LEU A 10 -12.99 -5.45 0.56
C LEU A 10 -12.70 -6.95 0.58
N SER A 11 -13.63 -7.76 1.07
CA SER A 11 -13.46 -9.21 1.16
C SER A 11 -13.82 -9.90 -0.16
N VAL A 12 -13.31 -11.12 -0.34
CA VAL A 12 -13.75 -11.98 -1.43
C VAL A 12 -15.24 -12.28 -1.25
N GLY A 13 -16.01 -12.17 -2.33
CA GLY A 13 -17.45 -12.36 -2.35
C GLY A 13 -18.26 -11.08 -2.18
N THR A 14 -17.65 -9.95 -1.79
CA THR A 14 -18.32 -8.64 -1.72
C THR A 14 -18.74 -8.19 -3.12
N ASP A 15 -20.00 -7.79 -3.23
CA ASP A 15 -20.55 -7.14 -4.42
C ASP A 15 -20.07 -5.68 -4.49
N VAL A 16 -19.49 -5.32 -5.63
CA VAL A 16 -18.89 -4.01 -5.87
C VAL A 16 -19.31 -3.47 -7.23
N SER A 17 -19.24 -2.15 -7.40
CA SER A 17 -19.45 -1.50 -8.70
C SER A 17 -18.12 -1.00 -9.24
N ALA A 18 -17.62 -1.62 -10.30
CA ALA A 18 -16.40 -1.21 -10.97
C ALA A 18 -16.71 -0.14 -12.03
N LYS A 19 -16.00 0.98 -12.00
CA LYS A 19 -16.13 2.03 -13.02
C LYS A 19 -15.26 1.70 -14.23
N TYR A 20 -15.86 1.55 -15.40
CA TYR A 20 -15.17 1.35 -16.68
C TYR A 20 -15.71 2.30 -17.74
N ARG A 21 -14.83 3.12 -18.31
CA ARG A 21 -15.16 4.08 -19.39
C ARG A 21 -16.39 4.98 -19.10
N GLY A 22 -16.58 5.36 -17.83
CA GLY A 22 -17.68 6.23 -17.42
C GLY A 22 -18.98 5.49 -17.05
N ALA A 23 -19.06 4.18 -17.26
CA ALA A 23 -20.13 3.32 -16.77
C ALA A 23 -19.72 2.59 -15.49
N PHE A 24 -20.69 2.18 -14.69
CA PHE A 24 -20.47 1.28 -13.56
C PHE A 24 -21.03 -0.09 -13.92
N CYS A 25 -20.22 -1.13 -13.76
CA CYS A 25 -20.64 -2.52 -13.89
C CYS A 25 -20.59 -3.16 -12.51
N GLU A 26 -21.67 -3.86 -12.16
CA GLU A 26 -21.70 -4.68 -10.96
C GLU A 26 -20.81 -5.90 -11.17
N ALA A 27 -19.98 -6.18 -10.18
CA ALA A 27 -19.05 -7.29 -10.21
C ALA A 27 -18.81 -7.80 -8.79
N LYS A 28 -18.37 -9.04 -8.66
CA LYS A 28 -18.13 -9.67 -7.37
C LYS A 28 -16.64 -9.94 -7.21
N ILE A 29 -16.06 -9.51 -6.09
CA ILE A 29 -14.64 -9.73 -5.83
C ILE A 29 -14.35 -11.24 -5.74
N LYS A 30 -13.49 -11.73 -6.63
CA LYS A 30 -12.99 -13.12 -6.64
C LYS A 30 -11.69 -13.26 -5.86
N THR A 31 -10.77 -12.33 -6.04
CA THR A 31 -9.49 -12.34 -5.34
C THR A 31 -9.11 -10.94 -4.90
N VAL A 32 -8.46 -10.89 -3.74
CA VAL A 32 -7.96 -9.65 -3.13
C VAL A 32 -6.46 -9.82 -2.96
N LYS A 33 -5.68 -9.00 -3.65
CA LYS A 33 -4.25 -8.90 -3.40
C LYS A 33 -4.00 -7.64 -2.59
N ARG A 34 -3.85 -7.81 -1.27
CA ARG A 34 -3.54 -6.70 -0.37
C ARG A 34 -2.16 -6.14 -0.72
N MET A 35 -2.09 -4.84 -0.96
CA MET A 35 -0.84 -4.16 -1.31
C MET A 35 -0.86 -2.76 -0.73
N VAL A 36 0.24 -2.37 -0.09
CA VAL A 36 0.39 -1.01 0.43
C VAL A 36 1.57 -0.34 -0.27
N LYS A 37 1.31 0.80 -0.90
CA LYS A 37 2.36 1.68 -1.41
C LYS A 37 2.82 2.58 -0.28
N VAL A 38 4.06 2.38 0.13
CA VAL A 38 4.73 3.16 1.15
C VAL A 38 5.54 4.25 0.46
N LYS A 39 5.15 5.51 0.64
CA LYS A 39 5.97 6.66 0.27
C LYS A 39 6.96 6.92 1.40
N VAL A 40 8.23 6.80 1.08
CA VAL A 40 9.36 6.95 1.99
C VAL A 40 10.23 8.12 1.52
N ASN A 41 10.79 8.86 2.47
CA ASN A 41 11.79 9.89 2.18
C ASN A 41 13.15 9.35 2.63
N LEU A 42 14.06 9.18 1.68
CA LEU A 42 15.39 8.63 1.96
C LEU A 42 16.18 9.59 2.85
N LYS A 43 16.96 9.05 3.77
CA LYS A 43 17.77 9.85 4.70
C LYS A 43 19.16 10.05 4.08
N GLY A 44 19.39 11.25 3.55
CA GLY A 44 20.64 11.62 2.86
C GLY A 44 20.39 12.35 1.55
N ASP A 45 19.33 11.95 0.85
CA ASP A 45 18.83 12.61 -0.34
C ASP A 45 17.41 13.11 -0.04
N SER A 46 17.11 14.38 -0.32
CA SER A 46 15.75 14.94 -0.17
C SER A 46 14.75 14.38 -1.20
N THR A 47 14.93 13.13 -1.63
CA THR A 47 14.14 12.41 -2.61
C THR A 47 13.13 11.51 -1.89
N SER A 48 11.88 11.59 -2.34
CA SER A 48 10.83 10.68 -1.90
C SER A 48 10.65 9.56 -2.92
N GLN A 49 10.67 8.31 -2.46
CA GLN A 49 10.42 7.13 -3.27
C GLN A 49 9.10 6.48 -2.86
N VAL A 50 8.40 5.87 -3.82
CA VAL A 50 7.23 5.02 -3.53
C VAL A 50 7.65 3.57 -3.74
N VAL A 51 7.59 2.79 -2.67
CA VAL A 51 7.93 1.36 -2.65
C VAL A 51 6.73 0.56 -2.15
N GLN A 52 6.77 -0.77 -2.33
CA GLN A 52 5.76 -1.67 -1.75
C GLN A 52 6.15 -2.03 -0.32
N ASP A 53 5.17 -2.44 0.48
CA ASP A 53 5.39 -2.88 1.86
C ASP A 53 6.37 -4.07 1.97
N ASP A 54 6.40 -4.97 0.99
CA ASP A 54 7.35 -6.09 0.92
C ASP A 54 8.82 -5.63 0.88
N GLN A 55 9.08 -4.45 0.31
CA GLN A 55 10.42 -3.87 0.21
C GLN A 55 10.80 -3.02 1.44
N VAL A 56 9.89 -2.86 2.40
CA VAL A 56 10.07 -2.03 3.59
C VAL A 56 10.24 -2.92 4.82
N LYS A 57 11.38 -2.82 5.46
CA LYS A 57 11.65 -3.46 6.76
C LYS A 57 11.46 -2.46 7.88
N GLY A 58 10.50 -2.74 8.76
CA GLY A 58 10.23 -1.94 9.96
C GLY A 58 8.74 -1.69 10.17
N PRO A 59 8.39 -0.80 11.13
CA PRO A 59 7.01 -0.46 11.40
C PRO A 59 6.40 0.35 10.25
N LEU A 60 5.36 -0.19 9.60
CA LEU A 60 4.58 0.48 8.55
C LEU A 60 3.69 1.58 9.13
N ARG A 61 4.31 2.64 9.64
CA ARG A 61 3.65 3.79 10.25
C ARG A 61 4.24 5.09 9.72
N VAL A 62 3.37 6.02 9.34
CA VAL A 62 3.80 7.36 8.90
C VAL A 62 4.59 8.04 10.02
N GLY A 63 5.74 8.61 9.66
CA GLY A 63 6.70 9.24 10.57
C GLY A 63 7.72 8.27 11.16
N SER A 64 7.61 6.96 10.92
CA SER A 64 8.60 5.99 11.40
C SER A 64 9.77 5.84 10.43
N THR A 65 10.95 5.69 11.00
CA THR A 65 12.17 5.31 10.28
C THR A 65 12.11 3.82 9.94
N VAL A 66 12.28 3.50 8.67
CA VAL A 66 12.26 2.15 8.11
C VAL A 66 13.42 1.96 7.15
N GLU A 67 13.77 0.71 6.92
CA GLU A 67 14.83 0.35 5.98
C GLU A 67 14.18 -0.11 4.67
N VAL A 68 14.54 0.53 3.57
CA VAL A 68 13.93 0.30 2.26
C VAL A 68 14.94 -0.40 1.37
N LYS A 69 14.56 -1.57 0.85
CA LYS A 69 15.41 -2.34 -0.06
C LYS A 69 15.18 -1.87 -1.50
N THR A 70 16.17 -1.25 -2.10
CA THR A 70 16.13 -0.86 -3.51
C THR A 70 16.33 -2.07 -4.43
N ASN A 71 16.01 -1.94 -5.71
CA ASN A 71 16.18 -3.01 -6.71
C ASN A 71 17.64 -3.46 -6.86
N GLU A 72 18.59 -2.62 -6.44
CA GLU A 72 20.02 -2.92 -6.43
C GLU A 72 20.45 -3.78 -5.23
N GLY A 73 19.50 -4.18 -4.38
CA GLY A 73 19.75 -4.99 -3.18
C GLY A 73 20.32 -4.20 -2.01
N LEU A 74 20.58 -2.90 -2.20
CA LEU A 74 21.02 -1.98 -1.15
C LEU A 74 19.85 -1.64 -0.24
N SER A 75 20.15 -1.55 1.06
CA SER A 75 19.18 -1.22 2.10
C SER A 75 19.45 0.21 2.53
N SER A 76 18.47 1.10 2.40
CA SER A 76 18.62 2.52 2.71
C SER A 76 17.64 2.94 3.80
N GLU A 77 18.13 3.70 4.77
CA GLU A 77 17.29 4.25 5.83
C GLU A 77 16.40 5.36 5.25
N ALA A 78 15.09 5.27 5.53
CA ALA A 78 14.10 6.20 5.02
C ALA A 78 13.00 6.44 6.06
N VAL A 79 12.30 7.57 5.97
CA VAL A 79 11.17 7.88 6.84
C VAL A 79 9.88 7.77 6.05
N ILE A 80 8.91 6.99 6.55
CA ILE A 80 7.60 6.87 5.91
C ILE A 80 6.89 8.21 5.95
N SER A 81 6.60 8.79 4.79
CA SER A 81 5.85 10.03 4.67
C SER A 81 4.37 9.81 4.40
N LYS A 82 4.00 8.73 3.69
CA LYS A 82 2.59 8.41 3.40
C LYS A 82 2.42 6.91 3.15
N LEU A 83 1.34 6.34 3.65
CA LEU A 83 0.88 4.99 3.30
C LEU A 83 -0.34 5.13 2.41
N THR A 84 -0.33 4.47 1.25
CA THR A 84 -1.45 4.47 0.31
C THR A 84 -1.86 3.04 0.04
N ASP A 85 -3.11 2.69 0.31
CA ASP A 85 -3.64 1.40 -0.12
C ASP A 85 -3.59 1.33 -1.66
N ALA A 86 -3.01 0.26 -2.16
CA ALA A 86 -2.92 -0.05 -3.59
C ALA A 86 -3.40 -1.48 -3.85
N SER A 87 -4.28 -1.98 -2.97
CA SER A 87 -4.80 -3.33 -3.04
C SER A 87 -5.52 -3.55 -4.37
N LEU A 88 -5.26 -4.70 -4.99
CA LEU A 88 -5.87 -5.08 -6.25
C LEU A 88 -7.05 -6.02 -5.98
N TYR A 89 -8.23 -5.58 -6.40
CA TYR A 89 -9.45 -6.37 -6.38
C TYR A 89 -9.71 -6.92 -7.77
N THR A 90 -9.65 -8.25 -7.89
CA THR A 90 -10.07 -8.93 -9.12
C THR A 90 -11.52 -9.29 -9.00
N VAL A 91 -12.34 -8.87 -9.95
CA VAL A 91 -13.79 -9.12 -10.00
C VAL A 91 -14.18 -10.07 -11.12
#